data_AF-A0A0D6LF55-F1
#
_entry.id   AF-A0A0D6LF55-F1
#
_cell.length_a   1.000
_cell.length_b   1.000
_cell.length_c   1.000
_cell.angle_alpha   90.00
_cell.angle_beta   90.00
_cell.angle_gamma   90.00
#
_symmetry.space_group_name_H-M   'P 1'
#
loop_
_entity.id
_entity.type
_entity.pdbx_description
1 polymer ?
#
loop_
_entity_poly.entity_id
_entity_poly.type
_entity_poly.pdbx_seq_one_letter_code
_entity_poly.pdbx_strand_id
1 'polypeptide(L)'
;MYNKLLNESEQVEEFLDQLEDRLEKYASEDKAQDEEVVDELVSEWNRHESSLRNLEELERLLRENAVKVSEGVCADKRRRADALKMRLDGWSRTVQEMNNDEETLLMQVDELHTYLVNELDKVKDKKPEEIDLLKDSFDKAKQSLDFDAAPVSNVHQWEERVKVRKWTTPGCLHRKLVHFQAVDDFLAETRSALDAVIEKGRSLANSGRMELDTHRAIEKLDDIVDIADQ
;
A
#
# COMPACT_ATOMS: atom_id res chain seq x y z
N MET A 1 -26.40 2.08 52.96
CA MET A 1 -26.71 2.36 51.54
C MET A 1 -26.15 3.70 51.09
N TYR A 2 -26.45 4.81 51.76
CA TYR A 2 -25.91 6.13 51.38
C TYR A 2 -24.36 6.22 51.36
N ASN A 3 -23.67 5.77 52.41
CA ASN A 3 -22.20 5.72 52.42
C ASN A 3 -21.60 4.78 51.35
N LYS A 4 -22.37 3.75 50.95
CA LYS A 4 -21.96 2.83 49.88
C LYS A 4 -22.05 3.51 48.52
N LEU A 5 -23.14 4.25 48.28
CA LEU A 5 -23.30 5.11 47.09
C LEU A 5 -22.18 6.15 47.00
N LEU A 6 -21.85 6.81 48.11
CA LEU A 6 -20.78 7.83 48.13
C LEU A 6 -19.41 7.23 47.74
N ASN A 7 -19.07 6.09 48.32
CA ASN A 7 -17.81 5.40 48.03
C ASN A 7 -17.75 4.87 46.58
N GLU A 8 -18.84 4.28 46.06
CA GLU A 8 -18.90 3.87 44.65
C GLU A 8 -18.88 5.07 43.69
N SER A 9 -19.48 6.20 44.11
CA SER A 9 -19.48 7.46 43.36
C SER A 9 -18.08 8.03 43.21
N GLU A 10 -17.28 8.03 44.28
CA GLU A 10 -15.88 8.47 44.27
C GLU A 10 -15.01 7.55 43.39
N GLN A 11 -15.19 6.22 43.51
CA GLN A 11 -14.45 5.25 42.69
C GLN A 11 -14.73 5.37 41.19
N VAL A 12 -15.99 5.63 40.82
CA VAL A 12 -16.37 5.89 39.42
C VAL A 12 -15.73 7.19 38.92
N GLU A 13 -15.66 8.21 39.76
CA GLU A 13 -15.09 9.52 39.40
C GLU A 13 -13.59 9.42 39.15
N GLU A 14 -12.86 8.78 40.07
CA GLU A 14 -11.43 8.52 39.92
C GLU A 14 -11.12 7.70 38.66
N PHE A 15 -11.94 6.69 38.35
CA PHE A 15 -11.81 5.92 37.12
C PHE A 15 -12.03 6.79 35.87
N LEU A 16 -13.07 7.62 35.84
CA LEU A 16 -13.36 8.48 34.68
C LEU A 16 -12.26 9.53 34.46
N ASP A 17 -11.70 10.09 35.54
CA ASP A 17 -10.54 10.99 35.47
C ASP A 17 -9.32 10.28 34.87
N GLN A 18 -8.99 9.08 35.37
CA GLN A 18 -7.86 8.30 34.86
C GLN A 18 -8.03 7.89 33.38
N LEU A 19 -9.25 7.52 32.99
CA LEU A 19 -9.55 7.17 31.61
C LEU A 19 -9.44 8.37 30.67
N GLU A 20 -9.91 9.55 31.12
CA GLU A 20 -9.80 10.79 30.37
C GLU A 20 -8.35 11.23 30.20
N ASP A 21 -7.55 11.22 31.28
CA ASP A 21 -6.12 11.54 31.24
C ASP A 21 -5.37 10.61 30.27
N ARG A 22 -5.68 9.30 30.30
CA ARG A 22 -5.05 8.34 29.39
C ARG A 22 -5.49 8.52 27.94
N LEU A 23 -6.76 8.81 27.69
CA LEU A 23 -7.26 9.10 26.35
C LEU A 23 -6.69 10.40 25.78
N GLU A 24 -6.53 11.43 26.61
CA GLU A 24 -5.89 12.69 26.23
C GLU A 24 -4.40 12.49 25.96
N LYS A 25 -3.72 11.73 26.83
CA LYS A 25 -2.33 11.35 26.60
C LYS A 25 -2.17 10.54 25.31
N TYR A 26 -3.02 9.56 25.07
CA TYR A 26 -3.01 8.78 23.83
C TYR A 26 -3.28 9.64 22.60
N ALA A 27 -4.18 10.62 22.68
CA ALA A 27 -4.42 11.57 21.60
C ALA A 27 -3.24 12.54 21.38
N SER A 28 -2.48 12.87 22.42
CA SER A 28 -1.33 13.79 22.36
C SER A 28 -0.02 13.12 21.95
N GLU A 29 0.12 11.83 22.25
CA GLU A 29 1.23 11.03 21.77
C GLU A 29 0.90 10.63 20.34
N ASP A 30 1.70 11.07 19.38
CA ASP A 30 1.61 10.73 17.94
C ASP A 30 1.89 9.22 17.69
N LYS A 31 1.11 8.37 18.35
CA LYS A 31 1.16 6.92 18.43
C LYS A 31 -0.25 6.36 18.20
N ALA A 32 -0.95 6.90 17.21
CA ALA A 32 -2.31 6.50 16.83
C ALA A 32 -2.44 5.02 16.36
N GLN A 33 -1.36 4.24 16.42
CA GLN A 33 -1.26 2.85 16.00
C GLN A 33 -1.04 1.86 17.16
N ASP A 34 -0.93 2.33 18.40
CA ASP A 34 -0.65 1.44 19.53
C ASP A 34 -1.91 0.67 19.96
N GLU A 35 -2.23 -0.40 19.21
CA GLU A 35 -3.40 -1.27 19.40
C GLU A 35 -3.47 -1.82 20.83
N GLU A 36 -2.32 -2.16 21.40
CA GLU A 36 -2.21 -2.67 22.78
C GLU A 36 -2.77 -1.67 23.81
N VAL A 37 -2.49 -0.37 23.63
CA VAL A 37 -2.97 0.68 24.53
C VAL A 37 -4.48 0.87 24.40
N VAL A 38 -5.03 0.80 23.19
CA VAL A 38 -6.47 0.92 22.96
C VAL A 38 -7.21 -0.30 23.53
N ASP A 39 -6.68 -1.50 23.34
CA ASP A 39 -7.25 -2.73 23.89
C ASP A 39 -7.22 -2.78 25.42
N GLU A 40 -6.16 -2.24 26.04
CA GLU A 40 -6.10 -2.03 27.48
C GLU A 40 -7.20 -1.09 27.96
N LEU A 41 -7.39 0.05 27.30
CA LEU A 41 -8.42 1.03 27.65
C LEU A 41 -9.84 0.46 27.48
N VAL A 42 -10.07 -0.33 26.42
CA VAL A 42 -11.33 -1.06 26.21
C VAL A 42 -11.55 -2.09 27.31
N SER A 43 -10.51 -2.82 27.70
CA SER A 43 -10.57 -3.80 28.78
C SER A 43 -10.84 -3.16 30.14
N GLU A 44 -10.25 -2.00 30.42
CA GLU A 44 -10.50 -1.21 31.63
C GLU A 44 -11.92 -0.66 31.67
N TRP A 45 -12.40 -0.09 30.56
CA TRP A 45 -13.79 0.31 30.42
C TRP A 45 -14.75 -0.84 30.76
N ASN A 46 -14.53 -2.01 30.16
CA ASN A 46 -15.38 -3.17 30.36
C ASN A 46 -15.38 -3.68 31.81
N ARG A 47 -14.27 -3.52 32.54
CA ARG A 47 -14.20 -3.86 33.98
C ARG A 47 -15.04 -2.88 34.83
N HIS A 48 -15.02 -1.60 34.49
CA HIS A 48 -15.68 -0.54 35.29
C HIS A 48 -17.14 -0.24 34.87
N GLU A 49 -17.61 -0.72 33.72
CA GLU A 49 -19.01 -0.63 33.29
C GLU A 49 -20.00 -1.21 34.32
N SER A 50 -19.61 -2.29 35.01
CA SER A 50 -20.43 -2.89 36.06
C SER A 50 -20.58 -1.98 37.29
N SER A 51 -19.54 -1.21 37.62
CA SER A 51 -19.53 -0.24 38.73
C SER A 51 -20.43 0.96 38.43
N LEU A 52 -20.45 1.43 37.18
CA LEU A 52 -21.39 2.47 36.72
C LEU A 52 -22.86 2.03 36.88
N ARG A 53 -23.17 0.79 36.47
CA ARG A 53 -24.52 0.23 36.63
C ARG A 53 -24.92 0.03 38.09
N ASN A 54 -23.98 -0.40 38.93
CA ASN A 54 -24.21 -0.56 40.37
C ASN A 54 -24.50 0.78 41.05
N LEU A 55 -23.81 1.84 40.64
CA LEU A 55 -24.02 3.20 41.14
C LEU A 55 -25.45 3.69 40.83
N GLU A 56 -25.91 3.51 39.60
CA GLU A 56 -27.27 3.87 39.16
C GLU A 56 -28.34 3.09 39.94
N GLU A 57 -28.12 1.81 40.17
CA GLU A 57 -29.03 0.95 40.92
C GLU A 57 -29.09 1.33 42.42
N LEU A 58 -27.96 1.66 43.03
CA LEU A 58 -27.94 2.16 44.41
C LEU A 58 -28.66 3.50 44.55
N GLU A 59 -28.52 4.39 43.58
CA GLU A 59 -29.26 5.66 43.57
C GLU A 59 -30.77 5.41 43.45
N ARG A 60 -31.19 4.52 42.53
CA ARG A 60 -32.60 4.14 42.35
C ARG A 60 -33.20 3.64 43.66
N LEU A 61 -32.53 2.70 44.33
CA LEU A 61 -32.97 2.14 45.60
C LEU A 61 -33.05 3.19 46.72
N LEU A 62 -32.12 4.15 46.77
CA LEU A 62 -32.15 5.23 47.76
C LEU A 62 -33.32 6.20 47.52
N ARG A 63 -33.61 6.54 46.26
CA ARG A 63 -34.78 7.36 45.89
C ARG A 63 -36.09 6.66 46.21
N GLU A 64 -36.19 5.36 45.95
CA GLU A 64 -37.38 4.54 46.28
C GLU A 64 -37.64 4.48 47.80
N ASN A 65 -36.58 4.59 48.61
CA ASN A 65 -36.66 4.68 50.07
C ASN A 65 -36.77 6.12 50.61
N ALA A 66 -37.14 7.09 49.75
CA ALA A 66 -37.30 8.51 50.09
C ALA A 66 -36.06 9.19 50.70
N VAL A 67 -34.85 8.65 50.43
CA VAL A 67 -33.60 9.31 50.80
C VAL A 67 -33.28 10.38 49.77
N LYS A 68 -33.02 11.61 50.23
CA LYS A 68 -32.64 12.74 49.37
C LYS A 68 -31.23 12.52 48.82
N VAL A 69 -31.12 11.99 47.62
CA VAL A 69 -29.89 11.95 46.82
C VAL A 69 -29.87 13.19 45.92
N SER A 70 -28.71 13.80 45.70
CA SER A 70 -28.63 14.95 44.79
C SER A 70 -28.91 14.49 43.35
N GLU A 71 -30.03 14.94 42.80
CA GLU A 71 -30.36 14.77 41.39
C GLU A 71 -29.30 15.48 40.53
N GLY A 72 -28.46 14.72 39.85
CA GLY A 72 -27.48 15.28 38.91
C GLY A 72 -26.19 14.49 38.86
N VAL A 73 -25.62 14.12 40.02
CA VAL A 73 -24.25 13.57 40.09
C VAL A 73 -24.10 12.27 39.28
N CYS A 74 -25.00 11.30 39.42
CA CYS A 74 -24.92 10.07 38.64
C CYS A 74 -25.25 10.29 37.16
N ALA A 75 -26.18 11.20 36.86
CA ALA A 75 -26.56 11.52 35.48
C ALA A 75 -25.42 12.24 34.74
N ASP A 76 -24.70 13.13 35.41
CA ASP A 76 -23.55 13.84 34.87
C ASP A 76 -22.36 12.89 34.68
N LYS A 77 -22.12 11.98 35.63
CA LYS A 77 -21.14 10.89 35.48
C LYS A 77 -21.48 9.97 34.32
N ARG A 78 -22.75 9.63 34.13
CA ARG A 78 -23.20 8.82 33.00
C ARG A 78 -22.97 9.52 31.67
N ARG A 79 -23.29 10.83 31.56
CA ARG A 79 -22.99 11.61 30.35
C ARG A 79 -21.49 11.66 30.05
N ARG A 80 -20.64 11.86 31.08
CA ARG A 80 -19.18 11.85 30.92
C ARG A 80 -18.68 10.48 30.47
N ALA A 81 -19.18 9.42 31.10
CA ALA A 81 -18.88 8.04 30.74
C ALA A 81 -19.26 7.77 29.26
N ASP A 82 -20.48 8.14 28.84
CA ASP A 82 -20.94 7.95 27.45
C ASP A 82 -20.04 8.70 26.45
N ALA A 83 -19.63 9.93 26.77
CA ALA A 83 -18.73 10.71 25.92
C ALA A 83 -17.35 10.05 25.79
N LEU A 84 -16.77 9.56 26.89
CA LEU A 84 -15.49 8.84 26.88
C LEU A 84 -15.61 7.52 26.12
N LYS A 85 -16.73 6.81 26.25
CA LYS A 85 -16.99 5.58 25.50
C LYS A 85 -17.08 5.83 24.01
N MET A 86 -17.78 6.87 23.57
CA MET A 86 -17.84 7.23 22.15
C MET A 86 -16.45 7.57 21.59
N ARG A 87 -15.61 8.29 22.36
CA ARG A 87 -14.22 8.57 21.96
C ARG A 87 -13.41 7.27 21.83
N LEU A 88 -13.47 6.40 22.83
CA LEU A 88 -12.75 5.11 22.83
C LEU A 88 -13.19 4.20 21.67
N ASP A 89 -14.50 4.12 21.39
CA ASP A 89 -15.03 3.36 20.27
C ASP A 89 -14.68 3.99 18.90
N GLY A 90 -14.40 5.30 18.87
CA GLY A 90 -13.81 5.99 17.73
C GLY A 90 -12.39 5.48 17.46
N TRP A 91 -11.53 5.56 18.47
CA TRP A 91 -10.14 5.10 18.38
C TRP A 91 -10.01 3.62 18.04
N SER A 92 -10.81 2.76 18.67
CA SER A 92 -10.82 1.31 18.37
C SER A 92 -11.17 1.03 16.91
N ARG A 93 -12.11 1.79 16.33
CA ARG A 93 -12.45 1.66 14.90
C ARG A 93 -11.31 2.14 14.01
N THR A 94 -10.70 3.29 14.32
CA THR A 94 -9.58 3.83 13.54
C THR A 94 -8.40 2.85 13.50
N VAL A 95 -8.00 2.28 14.65
CA VAL A 95 -6.93 1.27 14.70
C VAL A 95 -7.30 0.03 13.88
N GLN A 96 -8.53 -0.46 13.98
CA GLN A 96 -8.99 -1.60 13.18
C GLN A 96 -8.98 -1.32 11.67
N GLU A 97 -9.43 -0.14 11.25
CA GLU A 97 -9.39 0.27 9.84
C GLU A 97 -7.95 0.32 9.32
N MET A 98 -7.03 0.91 10.11
CA MET A 98 -5.60 0.95 9.78
C MET A 98 -4.97 -0.44 9.67
N ASN A 99 -5.29 -1.35 10.60
CA ASN A 99 -4.81 -2.74 10.56
C ASN A 99 -5.32 -3.50 9.32
N ASN A 100 -6.60 -3.29 8.95
CA ASN A 100 -7.16 -3.89 7.75
C ASN A 100 -6.51 -3.34 6.46
N ASP A 101 -6.16 -2.05 6.44
CA ASP A 101 -5.45 -1.43 5.33
C ASP A 101 -4.01 -1.98 5.22
N GLU A 102 -3.33 -2.20 6.35
CA GLU A 102 -2.01 -2.85 6.38
C GLU A 102 -2.07 -4.28 5.81
N GLU A 103 -3.04 -5.10 6.23
CA GLU A 103 -3.24 -6.45 5.69
C GLU A 103 -3.50 -6.41 4.18
N THR A 104 -4.28 -5.44 3.71
CA THR A 104 -4.56 -5.23 2.29
C THR A 104 -3.29 -4.88 1.51
N LEU A 105 -2.44 -4.00 2.05
CA LEU A 105 -1.16 -3.64 1.43
C LEU A 105 -0.20 -4.83 1.38
N LEU A 106 -0.13 -5.64 2.45
CA LEU A 106 0.69 -6.85 2.48
C LEU A 106 0.25 -7.85 1.39
N MET A 107 -1.06 -8.05 1.21
CA MET A 107 -1.59 -8.90 0.14
C MET A 107 -1.19 -8.39 -1.26
N GLN A 108 -1.27 -7.08 -1.50
CA GLN A 108 -0.83 -6.49 -2.78
C GLN A 108 0.67 -6.69 -3.04
N VAL A 109 1.50 -6.58 -1.99
CA VAL A 109 2.95 -6.84 -2.08
C VAL A 109 3.23 -8.30 -2.41
N ASP A 110 2.51 -9.24 -1.79
CA ASP A 110 2.65 -10.68 -2.07
C ASP A 110 2.22 -11.04 -3.51
N GLU A 111 1.15 -10.43 -4.01
CA GLU A 111 0.71 -10.56 -5.40
C GLU A 111 1.78 -10.04 -6.37
N LEU A 112 2.36 -8.87 -6.08
CA LEU A 112 3.45 -8.30 -6.88
C LEU A 112 4.71 -9.17 -6.83
N HIS A 113 5.09 -9.67 -5.66
CA HIS A 113 6.23 -10.57 -5.52
C HIS A 113 6.01 -11.84 -6.36
N THR A 114 4.82 -12.43 -6.28
CA THR A 114 4.44 -13.62 -7.08
C THR A 114 4.48 -13.32 -8.58
N TYR A 115 3.95 -12.17 -9.00
CA TYR A 115 4.02 -11.73 -10.40
C TYR A 115 5.46 -11.58 -10.89
N LEU A 116 6.31 -10.90 -10.11
CA LEU A 116 7.72 -10.69 -10.45
C LEU A 116 8.50 -11.99 -10.52
N VAL A 117 8.31 -12.92 -9.57
CA VAL A 117 8.93 -14.25 -9.59
C VAL A 117 8.53 -15.01 -10.86
N ASN A 118 7.24 -15.02 -11.20
CA ASN A 118 6.76 -15.68 -12.41
C ASN A 118 7.34 -15.07 -13.69
N GLU A 119 7.45 -13.74 -13.78
CA GLU A 119 8.10 -13.10 -14.93
C GLU A 119 9.61 -13.38 -14.97
N LEU A 120 10.26 -13.43 -13.82
CA LEU A 120 11.69 -13.77 -13.74
C LEU A 120 11.94 -15.21 -14.21
N ASP A 121 11.11 -16.17 -13.81
CA ASP A 121 11.20 -17.56 -14.25
C ASP A 121 10.97 -17.70 -15.76
N LYS A 122 9.99 -16.97 -16.33
CA LYS A 122 9.79 -16.91 -17.79
C LYS A 122 11.00 -16.37 -18.55
N VAL A 123 11.74 -15.44 -17.95
CA VAL A 123 12.97 -14.87 -18.57
C VAL A 123 14.16 -15.79 -18.35
N LYS A 124 14.25 -16.46 -17.20
CA LYS A 124 15.33 -17.40 -16.87
C LYS A 124 15.38 -18.60 -17.83
N ASP A 125 14.22 -19.04 -18.33
CA ASP A 125 14.12 -20.14 -19.29
C ASP A 125 14.26 -19.70 -20.77
N LYS A 126 14.34 -18.39 -21.06
CA LYS A 126 14.75 -17.89 -22.38
C LYS A 126 16.26 -18.09 -22.51
N LYS A 127 16.63 -19.26 -23.03
CA LYS A 127 17.97 -19.82 -22.95
C LYS A 127 19.05 -18.92 -23.61
N PRO A 128 20.28 -18.93 -23.07
CA PRO A 128 21.49 -18.39 -23.72
C PRO A 128 21.69 -18.87 -25.17
N GLU A 129 21.12 -20.03 -25.52
CA GLU A 129 21.16 -20.64 -26.85
C GLU A 129 20.65 -19.70 -27.96
N GLU A 130 19.62 -18.86 -27.71
CA GLU A 130 19.13 -17.91 -28.72
C GLU A 130 20.10 -16.75 -28.96
N ILE A 131 20.83 -16.33 -27.91
CA ILE A 131 21.89 -15.31 -28.00
C ILE A 131 23.10 -15.87 -28.74
N ASP A 132 23.47 -17.12 -28.47
CA ASP A 132 24.56 -17.81 -29.16
C ASP A 132 24.24 -18.04 -30.64
N LEU A 133 23.00 -18.41 -30.98
CA LEU A 133 22.54 -18.52 -32.35
C LEU A 133 22.56 -17.17 -33.09
N LEU A 134 22.18 -16.08 -32.41
CA LEU A 134 22.25 -14.73 -32.97
C LEU A 134 23.71 -14.34 -33.24
N LYS A 135 24.60 -14.61 -32.29
CA LYS A 135 26.03 -14.33 -32.39
C LYS A 135 26.70 -15.13 -33.51
N ASP A 136 26.38 -16.42 -33.64
CA ASP A 136 26.83 -17.27 -34.75
C ASP A 136 26.33 -16.76 -36.10
N SER A 137 25.10 -16.27 -36.17
CA SER A 137 24.54 -15.68 -37.40
C SER A 137 25.22 -14.36 -37.76
N PHE A 138 25.57 -13.55 -36.75
CA PHE A 138 26.29 -12.29 -36.92
C PHE A 138 27.73 -12.52 -37.37
N ASP A 139 28.44 -13.49 -36.78
CA ASP A 139 29.82 -13.81 -37.17
C ASP A 139 29.89 -14.38 -38.59
N LYS A 140 28.91 -15.19 -39.00
CA LYS A 140 28.77 -15.65 -40.40
C LYS A 140 28.48 -14.49 -41.36
N ALA A 141 27.62 -13.54 -40.99
CA ALA A 141 27.34 -12.35 -41.78
C ALA A 141 28.56 -11.41 -41.88
N LYS A 142 29.32 -11.27 -40.79
CA LYS A 142 30.56 -10.48 -40.74
C LYS A 142 31.62 -11.07 -41.65
N GLN A 143 31.81 -12.40 -41.62
CA GLN A 143 32.74 -13.09 -42.52
C GLN A 143 32.32 -13.02 -43.99
N SER A 144 31.01 -13.03 -44.29
CA SER A 144 30.53 -12.94 -45.68
C SER A 144 30.69 -11.53 -46.28
N LEU A 145 30.80 -10.52 -45.42
CA LEU A 145 31.07 -9.11 -45.74
C LEU A 145 32.56 -8.71 -45.60
N ASP A 146 33.46 -9.66 -45.32
CA ASP A 146 34.90 -9.43 -45.30
C ASP A 146 35.46 -9.39 -46.73
N PHE A 147 35.59 -8.17 -47.26
CA PHE A 147 36.07 -7.91 -48.61
C PHE A 147 37.59 -8.03 -48.76
N ASP A 148 38.34 -8.03 -47.65
CA ASP A 148 39.79 -8.21 -47.66
C ASP A 148 40.17 -9.68 -47.79
N ALA A 149 39.39 -10.57 -47.15
CA ALA A 149 39.58 -12.03 -47.25
C ALA A 149 39.14 -12.62 -48.59
N ALA A 150 38.16 -12.01 -49.27
CA ALA A 150 37.62 -12.51 -50.53
C ALA A 150 37.10 -11.36 -51.44
N PRO A 151 38.02 -10.65 -52.14
CA PRO A 151 37.69 -9.47 -52.93
C PRO A 151 36.72 -9.79 -54.07
N VAL A 152 35.73 -8.92 -54.29
CA VAL A 152 34.82 -9.00 -55.44
C VAL A 152 35.40 -8.22 -56.61
N SER A 153 35.37 -8.82 -57.80
CA SER A 153 36.04 -8.28 -58.99
C SER A 153 35.12 -7.45 -59.88
N ASN A 154 33.81 -7.39 -59.60
CA ASN A 154 32.87 -6.49 -60.27
C ASN A 154 31.61 -6.21 -59.43
N VAL A 155 30.86 -5.18 -59.83
CA VAL A 155 29.63 -4.74 -59.16
C VAL A 155 28.53 -5.81 -59.16
N HIS A 156 28.50 -6.71 -60.15
CA HIS A 156 27.54 -7.81 -60.17
C HIS A 156 27.85 -8.89 -59.12
N GLN A 157 29.13 -9.20 -58.88
CA GLN A 157 29.54 -10.10 -57.80
C GLN A 157 29.28 -9.48 -56.41
N TRP A 158 29.45 -8.16 -56.28
CA TRP A 158 29.02 -7.42 -55.09
C TRP A 158 27.50 -7.54 -54.90
N GLU A 159 26.73 -7.34 -55.98
CA GLU A 159 25.28 -7.37 -55.97
C GLU A 159 24.73 -8.78 -55.67
N GLU A 160 25.34 -9.86 -56.15
CA GLU A 160 24.97 -11.24 -55.78
C GLU A 160 25.27 -11.53 -54.32
N ARG A 161 26.46 -11.17 -53.83
CA ARG A 161 26.91 -11.47 -52.46
C ARG A 161 26.06 -10.78 -51.39
N VAL A 162 25.51 -9.61 -51.70
CA VAL A 162 24.60 -8.85 -50.84
C VAL A 162 23.12 -9.29 -51.00
N LYS A 163 22.73 -10.02 -52.08
CA LYS A 163 21.31 -10.28 -52.41
C LYS A 163 20.73 -11.67 -52.15
N VAL A 164 21.52 -12.70 -51.87
CA VAL A 164 20.97 -14.08 -51.85
C VAL A 164 20.21 -14.33 -50.54
N ARG A 165 18.88 -14.54 -50.46
CA ARG A 165 17.92 -15.16 -51.40
C ARG A 165 16.67 -14.30 -51.62
N LYS A 166 16.29 -14.10 -52.90
CA LYS A 166 14.92 -13.73 -53.30
C LYS A 166 13.99 -14.94 -53.11
N TRP A 167 12.91 -14.78 -52.34
CA TRP A 167 11.66 -15.46 -52.67
C TRP A 167 10.98 -14.66 -53.77
N THR A 168 10.75 -15.28 -54.92
CA THR A 168 9.96 -14.71 -56.00
C THR A 168 8.48 -14.90 -55.69
N THR A 169 7.90 -13.99 -54.92
CA THR A 169 6.46 -13.73 -54.97
C THR A 169 6.26 -12.50 -55.87
N PRO A 170 5.50 -12.59 -56.98
CA PRO A 170 5.29 -11.44 -57.85
C PRO A 170 4.48 -10.36 -57.12
N GLY A 171 5.07 -9.18 -56.89
CA GLY A 171 4.32 -7.99 -56.45
C GLY A 171 4.98 -7.08 -55.41
N CYS A 172 6.02 -7.50 -54.68
CA CYS A 172 6.60 -6.67 -53.62
C CYS A 172 7.93 -6.02 -54.02
N LEU A 173 7.88 -4.70 -54.25
CA LEU A 173 9.05 -3.81 -54.36
C LEU A 173 9.55 -3.40 -52.97
N HIS A 174 10.10 -4.31 -52.18
CA HIS A 174 10.96 -3.93 -51.05
C HIS A 174 12.18 -4.85 -50.98
N ARG A 175 13.35 -4.25 -51.13
CA ARG A 175 14.66 -4.92 -51.22
C ARG A 175 15.30 -4.81 -49.83
N LYS A 176 15.08 -5.77 -48.94
CA LYS A 176 15.77 -5.89 -47.65
C LYS A 176 16.41 -7.27 -47.51
N LEU A 177 17.64 -7.30 -46.99
CA LEU A 177 18.40 -8.53 -46.76
C LEU A 177 17.70 -9.40 -45.70
N VAL A 178 17.54 -10.69 -45.98
CA VAL A 178 16.83 -11.66 -45.12
C VAL A 178 17.42 -11.75 -43.71
N HIS A 179 18.74 -11.59 -43.56
CA HIS A 179 19.40 -11.63 -42.24
C HIS A 179 19.22 -10.34 -41.44
N PHE A 180 19.12 -9.19 -42.10
CA PHE A 180 18.76 -7.94 -41.42
C PHE A 180 17.30 -7.93 -40.99
N GLN A 181 16.42 -8.63 -41.71
CA GLN A 181 15.01 -8.74 -41.32
C GLN A 181 14.86 -9.55 -40.02
N ALA A 182 15.56 -10.68 -39.87
CA ALA A 182 15.49 -11.46 -38.62
C ALA A 182 16.01 -10.67 -37.40
N VAL A 183 17.07 -9.87 -37.58
CA VAL A 183 17.61 -8.99 -36.53
C VAL A 183 16.68 -7.80 -36.28
N ASP A 184 16.13 -7.18 -37.33
CA ASP A 184 15.13 -6.10 -37.21
C ASP A 184 13.85 -6.60 -36.51
N ASP A 185 13.39 -7.81 -36.83
CA ASP A 185 12.19 -8.42 -36.23
C ASP A 185 12.41 -8.75 -34.76
N PHE A 186 13.56 -9.35 -34.41
CA PHE A 186 13.95 -9.60 -33.01
C PHE A 186 14.10 -8.30 -32.22
N LEU A 187 14.75 -7.29 -32.79
CA LEU A 187 14.90 -5.97 -32.17
C LEU A 187 13.55 -5.24 -32.05
N ALA A 188 12.64 -5.39 -33.00
CA ALA A 188 11.30 -4.81 -32.93
C ALA A 188 10.45 -5.46 -31.82
N GLU A 189 10.51 -6.79 -31.69
CA GLU A 189 9.76 -7.53 -30.68
C GLU A 189 10.30 -7.28 -29.27
N THR A 190 11.62 -7.31 -29.10
CA THR A 190 12.26 -6.98 -27.81
C THR A 190 12.12 -5.51 -27.43
N ARG A 191 12.12 -4.59 -28.39
CA ARG A 191 11.88 -3.16 -28.14
C ARG A 191 10.44 -2.89 -27.69
N SER A 192 9.45 -3.55 -28.30
CA SER A 192 8.05 -3.45 -27.84
C SER A 192 7.89 -3.92 -26.39
N ALA A 193 8.53 -5.04 -26.03
CA ALA A 193 8.48 -5.55 -24.66
C ALA A 193 9.20 -4.60 -23.68
N LEU A 194 10.36 -4.05 -24.07
CA LEU A 194 11.12 -3.10 -23.25
C LEU A 194 10.36 -1.76 -23.08
N ASP A 195 9.77 -1.23 -24.13
CA ASP A 195 8.97 0.00 -24.09
C ASP A 195 7.76 -0.16 -23.17
N ALA A 196 7.09 -1.33 -23.17
CA ALA A 196 5.98 -1.63 -22.27
C ALA A 196 6.42 -1.66 -20.78
N VAL A 197 7.58 -2.25 -20.49
CA VAL A 197 8.15 -2.27 -19.13
C VAL A 197 8.53 -0.87 -18.68
N ILE A 198 9.14 -0.05 -19.55
CA ILE A 198 9.51 1.33 -19.25
C ILE A 198 8.26 2.18 -18.99
N GLU A 199 7.21 2.04 -19.81
CA GLU A 199 5.98 2.80 -19.65
C GLU A 199 5.25 2.43 -18.34
N LYS A 200 5.23 1.14 -17.98
CA LYS A 200 4.70 0.68 -16.70
C LYS A 200 5.52 1.21 -15.51
N GLY A 201 6.85 1.25 -15.64
CA GLY A 201 7.74 1.87 -14.65
C GLY A 201 7.50 3.37 -14.49
N ARG A 202 7.27 4.11 -15.58
CA ARG A 202 6.92 5.54 -15.56
C ARG A 202 5.56 5.79 -14.93
N SER A 203 4.56 4.97 -15.25
CA SER A 203 3.22 5.04 -14.64
C SER A 203 3.30 4.86 -13.12
N LEU A 204 4.07 3.88 -12.64
CA LEU A 204 4.25 3.62 -11.22
C LEU A 204 5.00 4.75 -10.52
N ALA A 205 6.07 5.27 -11.11
CA ALA A 205 6.80 6.41 -10.57
C ALA A 205 5.91 7.66 -10.48
N ASN A 206 5.03 7.90 -11.45
CA ASN A 206 4.05 8.99 -11.40
C ASN A 206 2.98 8.75 -10.34
N SER A 207 2.50 7.51 -10.19
CA SER A 207 1.54 7.15 -9.13
C SER A 207 2.12 7.38 -7.74
N GLY A 208 3.33 6.87 -7.47
CA GLY A 208 4.00 7.08 -6.18
C GLY A 208 4.35 8.55 -5.93
N ARG A 209 4.64 9.34 -6.98
CA ARG A 209 4.84 10.78 -6.84
C ARG A 209 3.54 11.51 -6.50
N MET A 210 2.41 11.10 -7.09
CA MET A 210 1.10 11.63 -6.80
C MET A 210 0.64 11.27 -5.38
N GLU A 211 0.95 10.06 -4.92
CA GLU A 211 0.72 9.61 -3.54
C GLU A 211 1.51 10.48 -2.55
N LEU A 212 2.82 10.69 -2.80
CA LEU A 212 3.64 11.58 -1.97
C LEU A 212 3.14 13.03 -1.96
N ASP A 213 2.71 13.56 -3.11
CA ASP A 213 2.12 14.89 -3.19
C ASP A 213 0.79 14.97 -2.42
N THR A 214 0.02 13.87 -2.38
CA THR A 214 -1.22 13.77 -1.60
C THR A 214 -0.93 13.73 -0.11
N HIS A 215 0.04 12.93 0.35
CA HIS A 215 0.48 12.92 1.74
C HIS A 215 0.97 14.30 2.18
N ARG A 216 1.76 14.98 1.35
CA ARG A 216 2.23 16.34 1.63
C ARG A 216 1.10 17.38 1.65
N ALA A 217 0.04 17.17 0.87
CA ALA A 217 -1.14 18.02 0.90
C ALA A 217 -1.96 17.81 2.18
N ILE A 218 -2.07 16.56 2.65
CA ILE A 218 -2.71 16.21 3.93
C ILE A 218 -1.94 16.83 5.09
N GLU A 219 -0.61 16.66 5.14
CA GLU A 219 0.26 17.25 6.17
C GLU A 219 0.08 18.78 6.29
N LYS A 220 -0.05 19.47 5.14
CA LYS A 220 -0.34 20.92 5.13
C LYS A 220 -1.76 21.28 5.56
N LEU A 221 -2.73 20.40 5.33
CA LEU A 221 -4.09 20.61 5.83
C LEU A 221 -4.12 20.46 7.35
N ASP A 222 -3.37 19.51 7.89
CA ASP A 222 -3.21 19.31 9.33
C ASP A 222 -2.56 20.53 9.98
N ASP A 223 -1.45 21.05 9.40
CA ASP A 223 -0.82 22.30 9.86
C ASP A 223 -1.83 23.49 9.90
N ILE A 224 -2.75 23.56 8.94
CA ILE A 224 -3.76 24.64 8.87
C ILE A 224 -4.85 24.44 9.93
N VAL A 225 -5.29 23.20 10.15
CA VAL A 225 -6.26 22.85 11.20
C VAL A 225 -5.67 23.20 12.58
N ASP A 226 -4.42 22.84 12.83
CA ASP A 226 -3.72 23.15 14.08
C ASP A 226 -3.60 24.66 14.35
N ILE A 227 -3.43 25.46 13.30
CA ILE A 227 -3.42 26.93 13.41
C ILE A 227 -4.83 27.49 13.63
N ALA A 228 -5.86 26.88 13.04
CA ALA A 228 -7.24 27.32 13.17
C ALA A 228 -7.83 27.03 14.56
N ASP A 229 -7.30 26.03 15.24
CA ASP A 229 -7.72 25.62 16.59
C ASP A 229 -6.96 26.36 17.73
N GLN A 230 -6.06 27.30 17.40
CA GLN A 230 -5.42 28.26 18.33
C GLN A 230 -6.15 29.60 18.42
#